data_AF-A0A7I7JP90-F1
#
_entry.id   AF-A0A7I7JP90-F1
#
_cell.length_a   1.000
_cell.length_b   1.000
_cell.length_c   1.000
_cell.angle_alpha   90.00
_cell.angle_beta   90.00
_cell.angle_gamma   90.00
#
_symmetry.space_group_name_H-M   'P 1'
#
loop_
_entity.id
_entity.type
_entity.pdbx_description
1 polymer ?
#
loop_
_entity_poly.entity_id
_entity_poly.type
_entity_poly.pdbx_seq_one_letter_code
_entity_poly.pdbx_strand_id
1 'polypeptide(L)'
;MFERAHHVRVACVLDALEAELLAASNCYFGGGTAIALRYGEYRESVGVGFLVSDSSGYSSIRESVRRPEGFNALTSRPIAVLRPVVTNQYGIRTLLDVDGQPIRFEIIFEGRISLQPPGRR
;
A
#
# COMPACT_ATOMS: atom_id res chain seq x y z
N MET A 1 14.60 -13.55 -0.32
CA MET A 1 13.41 -14.18 0.28
C MET A 1 13.33 -13.67 1.70
N PHE A 2 12.14 -13.27 2.19
CA PHE A 2 12.00 -12.78 3.57
C PHE A 2 11.94 -13.97 4.53
N GLU A 3 12.58 -13.83 5.69
CA GLU A 3 12.68 -14.88 6.71
C GLU A 3 11.52 -14.84 7.70
N ARG A 4 11.02 -13.64 8.01
CA ARG A 4 9.92 -13.49 8.96
C ARG A 4 8.59 -13.80 8.28
N ALA A 5 7.78 -14.67 8.91
CA ALA A 5 6.46 -15.04 8.40
C ALA A 5 5.57 -13.82 8.11
N HIS A 6 5.64 -12.78 8.94
CA HIS A 6 4.86 -11.55 8.72
C HIS A 6 5.32 -10.76 7.50
N HIS A 7 6.62 -10.69 7.26
CA HIS A 7 7.16 -10.00 6.08
C HIS A 7 6.91 -10.78 4.79
N VAL A 8 6.84 -12.11 4.84
CA VAL A 8 6.34 -12.92 3.72
C VAL A 8 4.90 -12.53 3.37
N ARG A 9 4.02 -12.38 4.35
CA ARG A 9 2.63 -11.92 4.11
C ARG A 9 2.56 -10.50 3.55
N VAL A 10 3.38 -9.58 4.08
CA VAL A 10 3.54 -8.24 3.52
C VAL A 10 3.97 -8.31 2.05
N ALA A 11 4.91 -9.20 1.71
CA ALA A 11 5.33 -9.40 0.34
C ALA A 11 4.19 -9.90 -0.55
N CYS A 12 3.35 -10.82 -0.05
CA CYS A 12 2.14 -11.26 -0.77
C CYS A 12 1.19 -10.09 -1.05
N VAL A 13 0.99 -9.17 -0.10
CA VAL A 13 0.21 -7.94 -0.36
C VAL A 13 0.86 -7.11 -1.46
N LEU A 14 2.16 -6.83 -1.35
CA LEU A 14 2.89 -6.00 -2.32
C LEU A 14 2.85 -6.60 -3.73
N ASP A 15 2.97 -7.92 -3.84
CA ASP A 15 2.97 -8.68 -5.11
C ASP A 15 1.56 -8.75 -5.74
N ALA A 16 0.51 -8.53 -4.97
CA ALA A 16 -0.88 -8.53 -5.46
C ALA A 16 -1.35 -7.13 -5.91
N LEU A 17 -0.63 -6.06 -5.58
CA LEU A 17 -0.96 -4.69 -6.00
C LEU A 17 -0.70 -4.49 -7.50
N GLU A 18 -1.49 -3.62 -8.12
CA GLU A 18 -1.29 -3.18 -9.50
C GLU A 18 -0.22 -2.08 -9.55
N ALA A 19 1.02 -2.48 -9.82
CA ALA A 19 2.19 -1.60 -9.73
C ALA A 19 2.11 -0.41 -10.71
N GLU A 20 1.62 -0.63 -11.93
CA GLU A 20 1.55 0.43 -12.95
C GLU A 20 0.49 1.48 -12.60
N LEU A 21 -0.65 1.06 -12.04
CA LEU A 21 -1.69 1.96 -11.55
C LEU A 21 -1.17 2.85 -10.42
N LEU A 22 -0.46 2.25 -9.45
CA LEU A 22 0.11 2.99 -8.32
C LEU A 22 1.21 3.95 -8.77
N ALA A 23 2.08 3.52 -9.69
CA ALA A 23 3.13 4.36 -10.26
C ALA A 23 2.55 5.54 -11.05
N ALA A 24 1.54 5.31 -11.90
CA ALA A 24 0.83 6.37 -12.65
C ALA A 24 0.16 7.40 -11.72
N SER A 25 -0.17 7.00 -10.49
CA SER A 25 -0.77 7.85 -9.46
C SER A 25 0.27 8.50 -8.53
N ASN A 26 1.57 8.41 -8.81
CA ASN A 26 2.66 8.86 -7.92
C ASN A 26 2.51 8.33 -6.48
N CYS A 27 2.08 7.06 -6.35
CA CYS A 27 1.86 6.37 -5.09
C CYS A 27 3.00 5.42 -4.79
N TYR A 28 3.79 5.72 -3.75
CA TYR A 28 5.05 5.03 -3.50
C TYR A 28 5.02 4.25 -2.19
N PHE A 29 5.54 3.03 -2.22
CA PHE A 29 5.72 2.22 -1.02
C PHE A 29 6.74 2.86 -0.08
N GLY A 30 6.38 2.99 1.19
CA GLY A 30 7.17 3.73 2.17
C GLY A 30 6.93 3.29 3.61
N GLY A 31 7.23 4.20 4.53
CA GLY A 31 7.06 3.97 5.97
C GLY A 31 8.02 2.94 6.56
N GLY A 32 7.73 2.52 7.79
CA GLY A 32 8.60 1.64 8.57
C GLY A 32 8.86 0.28 7.92
N THR A 33 7.88 -0.24 7.18
CA THR A 33 7.97 -1.52 6.49
C THR A 33 8.92 -1.45 5.30
N ALA A 34 8.85 -0.41 4.46
CA ALA A 34 9.78 -0.25 3.35
C ALA A 34 11.24 -0.21 3.83
N ILE A 35 11.50 0.49 4.95
CA ILE A 35 12.82 0.55 5.58
C ILE A 35 13.22 -0.82 6.14
N ALA A 36 12.32 -1.50 6.86
CA ALA A 36 12.58 -2.83 7.41
C ALA A 36 12.95 -3.85 6.33
N LEU A 37 12.17 -3.91 5.25
CA LEU A 37 12.43 -4.83 4.13
C LEU A 37 13.71 -4.48 3.36
N ARG A 38 14.07 -3.19 3.27
CA ARG A 38 15.30 -2.75 2.59
C ARG A 38 16.57 -3.14 3.35
N TYR A 39 16.53 -3.08 4.68
CA TYR A 39 17.70 -3.31 5.54
C TYR A 39 17.65 -4.66 6.25
N GLY A 40 17.33 -5.72 5.51
CA GLY A 40 17.48 -7.10 5.99
C GLY A 40 16.60 -7.46 7.20
N GLU A 41 15.38 -6.92 7.27
CA GLU A 41 14.41 -7.25 8.33
C GLU A 41 14.94 -6.96 9.75
N TYR A 42 15.75 -5.89 9.90
CA TYR A 42 16.39 -5.47 11.15
C TYR A 42 15.42 -5.30 12.34
N ARG A 43 14.14 -5.06 12.04
CA ARG A 43 13.02 -5.17 12.97
C ARG A 43 11.81 -5.74 12.23
N GLU A 44 10.87 -6.28 12.98
CA GLU A 44 9.56 -6.61 12.42
C GLU A 44 8.74 -5.34 12.19
N SER A 45 8.11 -5.24 11.02
CA SER A 45 7.14 -4.18 10.71
C SER A 45 5.87 -4.80 10.18
N VAL A 46 4.72 -4.37 10.73
CA VAL A 46 3.49 -5.18 10.68
C VAL A 46 2.46 -4.73 9.64
N GLY A 47 2.66 -3.57 9.00
CA GLY A 47 1.71 -3.00 8.06
C GLY A 47 2.29 -2.79 6.67
N VAL A 48 1.47 -2.26 5.78
CA VAL A 48 1.84 -1.81 4.44
C VAL A 48 1.45 -0.34 4.35
N GLY A 49 2.44 0.52 4.11
CA GLY A 49 2.26 1.96 4.03
C GLY A 49 2.72 2.49 2.68
N PHE A 50 1.88 3.32 2.06
CA PHE A 50 2.16 4.05 0.84
C PHE A 50 1.99 5.55 1.07
N LEU A 51 2.65 6.34 0.23
CA LEU A 51 2.59 7.80 0.27
C LEU A 51 2.30 8.33 -1.14
N VAL A 52 1.37 9.28 -1.21
CA VAL A 52 1.07 10.07 -2.41
C VAL A 52 1.19 11.53 -2.04
N SER A 53 1.97 12.30 -2.80
CA SER A 53 1.99 13.78 -2.66
C SER A 53 1.20 14.50 -3.73
N ASP A 54 0.94 13.84 -4.86
CA ASP A 54 0.20 14.43 -5.98
C ASP A 54 -1.31 14.37 -5.75
N SER A 55 -1.98 15.52 -5.83
CA SER A 55 -3.42 15.62 -5.56
C SER A 55 -4.26 14.91 -6.64
N SER A 56 -3.79 14.90 -7.88
CA SER A 56 -4.49 14.22 -8.98
C SER A 56 -4.42 12.70 -8.81
N GLY A 57 -3.22 12.16 -8.56
CA GLY A 57 -3.00 10.76 -8.26
C GLY A 57 -3.76 10.28 -7.03
N TYR A 58 -3.78 11.07 -5.96
CA TYR A 58 -4.58 10.73 -4.78
C TYR A 58 -6.07 10.67 -5.10
N SER A 59 -6.59 11.62 -5.89
CA SER A 59 -8.00 11.63 -6.30
C SER A 59 -8.35 10.42 -7.16
N SER A 60 -7.51 10.05 -8.12
CA SER A 60 -7.69 8.86 -8.97
C SER A 60 -7.76 7.56 -8.17
N ILE A 61 -6.89 7.40 -7.15
CA ILE A 61 -6.93 6.22 -6.28
C ILE A 61 -8.22 6.22 -5.45
N ARG A 62 -8.62 7.36 -4.88
CA ARG A 62 -9.86 7.48 -4.09
C ARG A 62 -11.10 7.14 -4.90
N GLU A 63 -11.17 7.56 -6.15
CA GLU A 63 -12.27 7.22 -7.05
C GLU A 63 -12.28 5.73 -7.37
N SER A 64 -11.11 5.14 -7.63
CA SER A 64 -10.98 3.72 -7.92
C SER A 64 -11.48 2.85 -6.76
N VAL A 65 -11.08 3.14 -5.52
CA VAL A 65 -11.49 2.34 -4.36
C VAL A 65 -12.95 2.54 -3.92
N ARG A 66 -13.67 3.50 -4.52
CA ARG A 66 -15.12 3.69 -4.29
C ARG A 66 -16.00 2.89 -5.23
N ARG A 67 -15.42 2.32 -6.29
CA ARG A 67 -16.14 1.42 -7.18
C ARG A 67 -16.49 0.11 -6.45
N PRO A 68 -17.42 -0.72 -6.98
CA PRO A 68 -17.85 -1.95 -6.32
C PRO A 68 -16.72 -2.91 -5.93
N GLU A 69 -15.60 -2.89 -6.65
CA GLU A 69 -14.41 -3.71 -6.40
C GLU A 69 -13.67 -3.31 -5.10
N GLY A 70 -13.91 -2.09 -4.59
CA GLY A 70 -13.33 -1.59 -3.35
C GLY A 70 -11.80 -1.56 -3.40
N PHE A 71 -11.15 -2.16 -2.38
CA PHE A 71 -9.68 -2.25 -2.35
C PHE A 71 -9.11 -2.97 -3.57
N ASN A 72 -9.82 -3.98 -4.09
CA ASN A 72 -9.33 -4.79 -5.20
C ASN A 72 -9.31 -4.04 -6.54
N ALA A 73 -9.80 -2.80 -6.59
CA ALA A 73 -9.52 -1.88 -7.70
C ALA A 73 -8.03 -1.48 -7.80
N LEU A 74 -7.23 -1.72 -6.75
CA LEU A 74 -5.80 -1.43 -6.71
C LEU A 74 -4.93 -2.69 -6.85
N THR A 75 -5.52 -3.84 -7.18
CA THR A 75 -4.84 -5.13 -7.18
C THR A 75 -4.92 -5.79 -8.55
N SER A 76 -3.83 -6.43 -8.97
CA SER A 76 -3.79 -7.34 -10.12
C SER A 76 -4.33 -8.73 -9.77
N ARG A 77 -4.26 -9.11 -8.49
CA ARG A 77 -4.84 -10.33 -7.93
C ARG A 77 -5.67 -10.00 -6.68
N PRO A 78 -6.92 -10.47 -6.58
CA PRO A 78 -7.77 -10.14 -5.45
C PRO A 78 -7.18 -10.56 -4.10
N ILE A 79 -7.34 -9.70 -3.09
CA ILE A 79 -7.03 -9.98 -1.69
C ILE A 79 -8.34 -9.90 -0.90
N ALA A 80 -8.50 -10.78 0.09
CA ALA A 80 -9.62 -10.72 1.01
C ALA A 80 -9.53 -9.46 1.89
N VAL A 81 -10.64 -8.73 1.99
CA VAL A 81 -10.74 -7.47 2.73
C VAL A 81 -11.53 -7.69 4.01
N LEU A 82 -10.87 -7.56 5.16
CA LEU A 82 -11.48 -7.76 6.49
C LEU A 82 -12.29 -6.55 6.95
N ARG A 83 -11.98 -5.35 6.44
CA ARG A 83 -12.70 -4.11 6.76
C ARG A 83 -12.90 -3.27 5.50
N PRO A 84 -14.12 -2.77 5.22
CA PRO A 84 -14.36 -1.90 4.08
C PRO A 84 -13.36 -0.74 4.03
N VAL A 85 -13.00 -0.32 2.82
CA VAL A 85 -12.06 0.78 2.61
C VAL A 85 -12.62 2.07 3.19
N VAL A 86 -11.84 2.71 4.06
CA VAL A 86 -12.12 4.05 4.56
C VAL A 86 -11.28 5.04 3.78
N THR A 87 -11.91 6.02 3.14
CA THR A 87 -11.23 7.07 2.36
C THR A 87 -11.67 8.45 2.83
N ASN A 88 -10.71 9.36 3.05
CA ASN A 88 -10.98 10.75 3.41
C ASN A 88 -9.99 11.71 2.73
N GLN A 89 -9.81 12.93 3.22
CA GLN A 89 -8.88 13.89 2.63
C GLN A 89 -7.40 13.62 2.97
N TYR A 90 -7.11 12.75 3.94
CA TYR A 90 -5.76 12.47 4.45
C TYR A 90 -5.22 11.10 4.06
N GLY A 91 -6.09 10.16 3.71
CA GLY A 91 -5.65 8.86 3.26
C GLY A 91 -6.76 7.85 3.00
N ILE A 92 -6.31 6.67 2.62
CA ILE A 92 -7.10 5.47 2.35
C ILE A 92 -6.60 4.37 3.28
N ARG A 93 -7.50 3.70 4.02
CA ARG A 93 -7.15 2.70 5.02
C ARG A 93 -8.07 1.51 4.96
N THR A 94 -7.51 0.33 5.15
CA THR A 94 -8.26 -0.93 5.24
C THR A 94 -7.48 -1.96 6.06
N LEU A 95 -8.09 -3.12 6.28
CA LEU A 95 -7.48 -4.29 6.87
C LEU A 95 -7.64 -5.45 5.89
N LEU A 96 -6.54 -6.07 5.50
CA LEU A 96 -6.49 -7.17 4.55
C LEU A 96 -6.30 -8.48 5.29
N ASP A 97 -6.79 -9.58 4.72
CA ASP A 97 -6.51 -10.94 5.18
C ASP A 97 -5.46 -11.58 4.26
N VAL A 98 -4.37 -12.05 4.86
CA VAL A 98 -3.37 -12.88 4.19
C VAL A 98 -3.10 -14.09 5.06
N ASP A 99 -3.48 -15.27 4.58
CA ASP A 99 -3.34 -16.56 5.29
C ASP A 99 -3.98 -16.55 6.69
N GLY A 100 -5.16 -15.94 6.84
CA GLY A 100 -5.88 -15.82 8.10
C GLY A 100 -5.28 -14.79 9.06
N GLN A 101 -4.33 -13.97 8.61
CA GLN A 101 -3.68 -12.95 9.43
C GLN A 101 -3.98 -11.53 8.92
N PRO A 102 -4.35 -10.60 9.82
CA PRO A 102 -4.69 -9.24 9.44
C PRO A 102 -3.44 -8.42 9.09
N ILE A 103 -3.44 -7.78 7.93
CA ILE A 103 -2.42 -6.80 7.51
C ILE A 103 -3.06 -5.42 7.41
N ARG A 104 -2.54 -4.46 8.19
CA ARG A 104 -2.93 -3.05 8.08
C ARG A 104 -2.41 -2.49 6.76
N PHE A 105 -3.28 -1.91 5.96
CA PHE A 105 -2.90 -1.20 4.74
C PHE A 105 -3.29 0.28 4.84
N GLU A 106 -2.37 1.16 4.45
CA GLU A 106 -2.65 2.59 4.32
C GLU A 106 -1.96 3.24 3.12
N ILE A 107 -2.66 4.18 2.49
CA ILE A 107 -2.09 5.20 1.61
C ILE A 107 -2.31 6.55 2.29
N ILE A 108 -1.22 7.27 2.56
CA ILE A 108 -1.24 8.61 3.15
C ILE A 108 -1.16 9.64 2.02
N PHE A 109 -1.96 10.69 2.09
CA PHE A 109 -1.82 11.87 1.25
C PHE A 109 -1.04 12.95 1.99
N GLU A 110 0.07 13.41 1.40
CA GLU A 110 0.91 14.49 1.92
C GLU A 110 1.21 15.51 0.82
N GLY A 111 0.28 16.44 0.59
CA GLY A 111 0.41 17.46 -0.46
C GLY A 111 1.37 18.62 -0.15
N ARG A 112 2.00 18.66 1.04
CA ARG A 112 2.91 19.76 1.42
C ARG A 112 4.35 19.53 0.98
N ILE A 113 4.68 18.33 0.50
CA ILE A 113 6.02 17.96 0.03
C ILE A 113 5.93 17.45 -1.40
N SER A 114 7.04 17.52 -2.14
CA SER A 114 7.14 16.84 -3.43
C SER A 114 7.99 15.58 -3.25
N LEU A 115 7.49 14.45 -3.73
CA LEU A 115 8.25 13.21 -3.76
C LEU A 115 9.09 13.14 -5.03
N GLN A 116 10.35 12.77 -4.87
CA GLN A 116 11.19 12.39 -6.00
C GLN A 116 10.83 10.97 -6.45
N PRO A 117 10.94 10.65 -7.75
CA PRO A 117 10.83 9.28 -8.21
C PRO A 117 11.81 8.37 -7.47
N PRO A 118 11.43 7.14 -7.11
CA PRO A 118 12.33 6.20 -6.47
C PRO A 118 13.54 5.91 -7.37
N GLY A 119 14.74 5.91 -6.78
CA GLY A 119 15.98 5.60 -7.48
C GLY A 119 16.00 4.15 -8.00
N ARG A 120 16.82 3.91 -9.04
CA ARG A 120 17.09 2.54 -9.51
C ARG A 120 17.76 1.72 -8.40
N ARG A 121 17.33 0.48 -8.24
CA ARG A 121 17.96 -0.50 -7.34
C ARG A 121 19.29 -0.97 -7.90
#